data_AF-A0A250JAA3-F1
#
_entry.id   AF-A0A250JAA3-F1
#
_cell.length_a   1.000
_cell.length_b   1.000
_cell.length_c   1.000
_cell.angle_alpha   90.00
_cell.angle_beta   90.00
_cell.angle_gamma   90.00
#
_symmetry.space_group_name_H-M   'P 1'
#
loop_
_entity.id
_entity.type
_entity.pdbx_description
1 polymer ?
#
loop_
_entity_poly.entity_id
_entity_poly.type
_entity_poly.pdbx_seq_one_letter_code
_entity_poly.pdbx_strand_id
1 'polypeptide(L)'
;MAKRYFELDEDMSSEEVLYWTPEDDRPDKLGQYRAVYGMRIDTSKVGDARIFRTKGYPRALLVAEEVKEALERTGATGLKFTEVTGPSPISDEERAYKRRCNELLDPPPAARRAAWKSFGKLDELAVAPRAICYEWPGHRQDWAIIHREAGRLLLVSEGLSDPFISRLEPSVGFGLELALETEQTELPLDAIEGSWPYILLERVAKELVAQENVRERAEAGLLALEVAATGMPATLVSTEGRVGVLLGLESGTLPKHFPTPFGDVRLVTVKALLPAELEYVLKRGTEGMDELARRFAKTGEEHVSRASRQAVV
;
A
#
# COMPACT_ATOMS: atom_id res chain seq x y z
N MET A 1 -11.77 9.67 -43.35
CA MET A 1 -12.74 10.15 -42.33
C MET A 1 -12.02 11.11 -41.38
N ALA A 2 -12.56 12.30 -41.14
CA ALA A 2 -12.01 13.24 -40.18
C ALA A 2 -12.20 12.71 -38.75
N LYS A 3 -11.14 12.71 -37.93
CA LYS A 3 -11.26 12.39 -36.50
C LYS A 3 -12.04 13.51 -35.83
N ARG A 4 -13.27 13.24 -35.39
CA ARG A 4 -14.07 14.17 -34.60
C ARG A 4 -13.82 13.87 -33.12
N TYR A 5 -13.30 14.87 -32.42
CA TYR A 5 -13.07 14.83 -30.98
C TYR A 5 -14.12 15.70 -30.30
N PHE A 6 -14.77 15.18 -29.28
CA PHE A 6 -15.78 15.91 -28.51
C PHE A 6 -15.30 16.09 -27.07
N GLU A 7 -15.63 17.21 -26.46
CA GLU A 7 -15.25 17.48 -25.08
C GLU A 7 -16.03 16.59 -24.12
N LEU A 8 -15.37 16.14 -23.06
CA LEU A 8 -16.06 15.57 -21.91
C LEU A 8 -16.92 16.68 -21.30
N ASP A 9 -18.02 16.28 -20.67
CA ASP A 9 -18.75 17.21 -19.84
C ASP A 9 -17.93 17.47 -18.57
N GLU A 10 -17.18 18.58 -18.57
CA GLU A 10 -16.36 19.01 -17.44
C GLU A 10 -17.21 19.53 -16.28
N ASP A 11 -18.50 19.83 -16.54
CA ASP A 11 -19.47 20.30 -15.56
C ASP A 11 -20.08 19.11 -14.78
N MET A 12 -19.29 18.55 -13.85
CA MET A 12 -19.75 17.76 -12.68
C MET A 12 -20.59 16.49 -12.91
N SER A 13 -20.84 16.06 -14.16
CA SER A 13 -21.67 14.88 -14.43
C SER A 13 -20.89 13.57 -14.43
N SER A 14 -19.59 13.59 -14.77
CA SER A 14 -18.72 12.41 -14.58
C SER A 14 -18.45 12.17 -13.09
N GLU A 15 -18.31 10.91 -12.67
CA GLU A 15 -18.15 10.56 -11.25
C GLU A 15 -16.89 11.15 -10.62
N GLU A 16 -15.77 11.06 -11.33
CA GLU A 16 -14.47 11.58 -10.89
C GLU A 16 -13.56 11.80 -12.10
N VAL A 17 -12.86 12.93 -12.11
CA VAL A 17 -11.90 13.28 -13.15
C VAL A 17 -10.57 13.63 -12.48
N LEU A 18 -9.55 12.83 -12.75
CA LEU A 18 -8.21 13.01 -12.20
C LEU A 18 -7.27 13.57 -13.26
N TYR A 19 -6.40 14.48 -12.86
CA TYR A 19 -5.35 15.03 -13.70
C TYR A 19 -3.99 14.57 -13.21
N TRP A 20 -3.01 14.53 -14.11
CA TRP A 20 -1.61 14.36 -13.70
C TRP A 20 -1.15 15.64 -13.00
N THR A 21 -0.60 15.49 -11.80
CA THR A 21 -0.08 16.59 -10.98
C THR A 21 1.46 16.55 -10.95
N PRO A 22 2.13 17.61 -10.45
CA PRO A 22 3.59 17.61 -10.31
C PRO A 22 4.12 16.44 -9.45
N GLU A 23 3.33 15.98 -8.48
CA GLU A 23 3.68 14.91 -7.55
C GLU A 23 3.72 13.51 -8.20
N ASP A 24 3.10 13.33 -9.36
CA ASP A 24 3.08 12.05 -10.10
C ASP A 24 4.41 11.78 -10.86
N ASP A 25 5.37 12.71 -10.85
CA ASP A 25 6.66 12.65 -11.57
C ASP A 25 6.52 12.35 -13.09
N ARG A 26 5.48 12.91 -13.70
CA ARG A 26 5.16 12.80 -15.13
C ARG A 26 5.03 14.17 -15.80
N PRO A 27 6.15 14.91 -15.98
CA PRO A 27 6.11 16.26 -16.52
C PRO A 27 5.56 16.31 -17.95
N ASP A 28 5.70 15.22 -18.73
CA ASP A 28 5.16 15.07 -20.08
C ASP A 28 3.62 15.03 -20.12
N LYS A 29 2.98 14.78 -18.98
CA LYS A 29 1.53 14.60 -18.86
C LYS A 29 0.86 15.62 -17.96
N LEU A 30 1.60 16.52 -17.33
CA LEU A 30 1.10 17.50 -16.39
C LEU A 30 -0.14 18.23 -16.94
N GLY A 31 -1.23 18.24 -16.16
CA GLY A 31 -2.50 18.86 -16.54
C GLY A 31 -3.35 18.07 -17.55
N GLN A 32 -2.88 16.93 -18.06
CA GLN A 32 -3.69 16.02 -18.87
C GLN A 32 -4.55 15.10 -17.99
N TYR A 33 -5.64 14.56 -18.55
CA TYR A 33 -6.45 13.56 -17.84
C TYR A 33 -5.64 12.31 -17.51
N ARG A 34 -5.54 12.00 -16.21
CA ARG A 34 -4.96 10.77 -15.67
C ARG A 34 -5.97 9.63 -15.65
N ALA A 35 -7.19 9.89 -15.21
CA ALA A 35 -8.29 8.93 -15.19
C ALA A 35 -9.64 9.65 -15.25
N VAL A 36 -10.65 8.99 -15.83
CA VAL A 36 -12.04 9.45 -15.83
C VAL A 36 -12.91 8.28 -15.39
N TYR A 37 -13.54 8.39 -14.22
CA TYR A 37 -14.47 7.39 -13.69
C TYR A 37 -15.91 7.83 -13.94
N GLY A 38 -16.78 6.85 -14.19
CA GLY A 38 -18.19 7.04 -14.55
C GLY A 38 -18.41 8.17 -15.56
N MET A 39 -17.66 8.09 -16.67
CA MET A 39 -17.64 9.09 -17.73
C MET A 39 -19.06 9.50 -18.17
N ARG A 40 -19.26 10.80 -18.32
CA ARG A 40 -20.45 11.40 -18.95
C ARG A 40 -20.08 12.34 -20.08
N ILE A 41 -20.97 12.42 -21.06
CA ILE A 41 -20.83 13.31 -22.21
C ILE A 41 -22.03 14.23 -22.33
N ASP A 42 -21.76 15.46 -22.77
CA ASP A 42 -22.80 16.37 -23.22
C ASP A 42 -23.25 15.96 -24.63
N THR A 43 -24.40 15.31 -24.70
CA THR A 43 -24.96 14.81 -25.97
C THR A 43 -25.30 15.94 -26.94
N SER A 44 -25.49 17.18 -26.48
CA SER A 44 -25.74 18.33 -27.35
C SER A 44 -24.51 18.69 -28.21
N LYS A 45 -23.30 18.33 -27.75
CA LYS A 45 -22.05 18.60 -28.45
C LYS A 45 -21.69 17.53 -29.49
N VAL A 46 -22.30 16.34 -29.44
CA VAL A 46 -21.93 15.18 -30.26
C VAL A 46 -22.41 15.30 -31.73
N GLY A 47 -23.48 16.07 -31.97
CA GLY A 47 -24.05 16.25 -33.30
C GLY A 47 -24.52 14.93 -33.92
N ASP A 48 -24.18 14.67 -35.19
CA ASP A 48 -24.56 13.48 -35.94
C ASP A 48 -23.57 12.31 -35.82
N ALA A 49 -22.47 12.47 -35.05
CA ALA A 49 -21.42 11.47 -34.95
C ALA A 49 -21.92 10.16 -34.30
N ARG A 50 -21.68 9.03 -34.97
CA ARG A 50 -22.04 7.68 -34.48
C ARG A 50 -20.91 6.94 -33.79
N ILE A 51 -19.67 7.31 -34.09
CA ILE A 51 -18.45 6.75 -33.49
C ILE A 51 -17.46 7.90 -33.32
N PHE A 52 -16.99 8.12 -32.10
CA PHE A 52 -16.09 9.23 -31.79
C PHE A 52 -15.25 8.95 -30.55
N ARG A 53 -14.26 9.82 -30.31
CA ARG A 53 -13.43 9.80 -29.09
C ARG A 53 -13.55 11.13 -28.38
N THR A 54 -13.29 11.10 -27.08
CA THR A 54 -13.24 12.33 -26.30
C THR A 54 -11.92 13.06 -26.52
N LYS A 55 -11.97 14.39 -26.50
CA LYS A 55 -10.81 15.27 -26.53
C LYS A 55 -10.09 15.13 -25.18
N GLY A 56 -8.76 15.04 -25.21
CA GLY A 56 -7.94 14.89 -24.00
C GLY A 56 -7.91 13.49 -23.37
N TYR A 57 -8.92 12.63 -23.59
CA TYR A 57 -8.95 11.26 -23.04
C TYR A 57 -9.18 10.20 -24.13
N PRO A 58 -8.24 10.02 -25.08
CA PRO A 58 -8.45 9.19 -26.27
C PRO A 58 -8.56 7.69 -25.98
N ARG A 59 -8.43 7.24 -24.72
CA ARG A 59 -8.58 5.83 -24.32
C ARG A 59 -10.00 5.29 -24.53
N ALA A 60 -11.02 6.13 -24.34
CA ALA A 60 -12.41 5.73 -24.57
C ALA A 60 -12.79 5.84 -26.05
N LEU A 61 -13.48 4.82 -26.57
CA LEU A 61 -14.18 4.86 -27.86
C LEU A 61 -15.67 4.89 -27.58
N LEU A 62 -16.34 5.95 -28.00
CA LEU A 62 -17.77 6.15 -27.79
C LEU A 62 -18.52 5.83 -29.07
N VAL A 63 -19.63 5.12 -28.92
CA VAL A 63 -20.49 4.71 -30.02
C VAL A 63 -21.93 5.07 -29.70
N ALA A 64 -22.70 5.43 -30.72
CA ALA A 64 -24.15 5.57 -30.59
C ALA A 64 -24.79 4.21 -30.30
N GLU A 65 -25.96 4.21 -29.64
CA GLU A 65 -26.67 2.98 -29.26
C GLU A 65 -26.90 2.06 -30.47
N GLU A 66 -27.29 2.61 -31.62
CA GLU A 66 -27.50 1.84 -32.86
C GLU A 66 -26.24 1.04 -33.30
N VAL A 67 -25.05 1.60 -33.08
CA VAL A 67 -23.77 0.95 -33.39
C VAL A 67 -23.47 -0.13 -32.36
N LYS A 68 -23.70 0.14 -31.07
CA LYS A 68 -23.60 -0.87 -30.00
C LYS A 68 -24.50 -2.07 -30.31
N GLU A 69 -25.78 -1.83 -30.59
CA GLU A 69 -26.73 -2.90 -30.89
C GLU A 69 -26.32 -3.69 -32.16
N ALA A 70 -25.82 -3.00 -33.18
CA ALA A 70 -25.30 -3.66 -34.38
C ALA A 70 -24.12 -4.58 -34.06
N LEU A 71 -23.19 -4.15 -33.20
CA LEU A 71 -22.07 -4.96 -32.73
C LEU A 71 -22.55 -6.16 -31.91
N GLU A 72 -23.48 -5.97 -30.98
CA GLU A 72 -24.06 -7.05 -30.16
C GLU A 72 -24.74 -8.12 -31.04
N ARG A 73 -25.48 -7.71 -32.08
CA ARG A 73 -26.12 -8.63 -33.05
C ARG A 73 -25.13 -9.47 -33.84
N THR A 74 -23.87 -9.08 -33.97
CA THR A 74 -22.86 -9.90 -34.66
C THR A 74 -22.45 -11.15 -33.87
N GLY A 75 -22.81 -11.23 -32.58
CA GLY A 75 -22.33 -12.29 -31.70
C GLY A 75 -20.86 -12.13 -31.29
N ALA A 76 -20.30 -10.93 -31.43
CA ALA A 76 -18.94 -10.63 -30.99
C ALA A 76 -18.81 -10.82 -29.46
N THR A 77 -17.79 -11.58 -29.04
CA THR A 77 -17.49 -11.85 -27.63
C THR A 77 -16.45 -10.87 -27.10
N GLY A 78 -16.46 -10.60 -25.78
CA GLY A 78 -15.50 -9.70 -25.12
C GLY A 78 -15.84 -8.20 -25.20
N LEU A 79 -16.99 -7.83 -25.75
CA LEU A 79 -17.48 -6.44 -25.71
C LEU A 79 -18.16 -6.14 -24.37
N LYS A 80 -17.74 -5.04 -23.73
CA LYS A 80 -18.42 -4.47 -22.57
C LYS A 80 -18.73 -3.00 -22.87
N PHE A 81 -20.00 -2.64 -22.81
CA PHE A 81 -20.46 -1.26 -22.96
C PHE A 81 -20.81 -0.68 -21.60
N THR A 82 -20.67 0.64 -21.47
CA THR A 82 -21.08 1.39 -20.28
C THR A 82 -21.79 2.64 -20.78
N GLU A 83 -23.00 2.87 -20.28
CA GLU A 83 -23.78 4.04 -20.67
C GLU A 83 -23.13 5.31 -20.11
N VAL A 84 -22.89 6.28 -20.98
CA VAL A 84 -22.27 7.58 -20.65
C VAL A 84 -23.23 8.76 -20.90
N THR A 85 -24.48 8.46 -21.24
CA THR A 85 -25.56 9.42 -21.45
C THR A 85 -26.45 9.54 -20.21
N GLY A 86 -27.05 10.69 -19.96
CA GLY A 86 -27.91 10.92 -18.79
C GLY A 86 -27.14 11.14 -17.48
N PRO A 87 -27.83 11.32 -16.34
CA PRO A 87 -27.18 11.59 -15.06
C PRO A 87 -26.30 10.40 -14.64
N SER A 88 -25.24 10.71 -13.90
CA SER A 88 -24.39 9.70 -13.27
C SER A 88 -25.22 8.72 -12.41
N PRO A 89 -24.89 7.41 -12.40
CA PRO A 89 -25.65 6.41 -11.66
C PRO A 89 -25.35 6.48 -10.16
N ILE A 90 -24.19 7.03 -9.78
CA ILE A 90 -23.89 7.31 -8.37
C ILE A 90 -24.64 8.58 -7.92
N SER A 91 -25.18 8.53 -6.72
CA SER A 91 -25.89 9.64 -6.10
C SER A 91 -24.93 10.80 -5.75
N ASP A 92 -25.48 11.99 -5.49
CA ASP A 92 -24.70 13.10 -4.94
C ASP A 92 -24.05 12.75 -3.59
N GLU A 93 -24.72 11.92 -2.80
CA GLU A 93 -24.22 11.39 -1.53
C GLU A 93 -23.00 10.49 -1.75
N GLU A 94 -23.06 9.56 -2.71
CA GLU A 94 -21.92 8.70 -3.05
C GLU A 94 -20.74 9.51 -3.63
N ARG A 95 -21.03 10.54 -4.44
CA ARG A 95 -20.00 11.50 -4.90
C ARG A 95 -19.35 12.23 -3.73
N ALA A 96 -20.15 12.73 -2.79
CA ALA A 96 -19.65 13.41 -1.61
C ALA A 96 -18.80 12.47 -0.74
N TYR A 97 -19.23 11.23 -0.58
CA TYR A 97 -18.48 10.17 0.09
C TYR A 97 -17.12 9.93 -0.56
N LYS A 98 -17.08 9.67 -1.88
CA LYS A 98 -15.83 9.44 -2.62
C LYS A 98 -14.87 10.63 -2.54
N ARG A 99 -15.38 11.86 -2.73
CA ARG A 99 -14.59 13.08 -2.55
C ARG A 99 -13.99 13.15 -1.14
N ARG A 100 -14.78 12.86 -0.12
CA ARG A 100 -14.33 12.87 1.26
C ARG A 100 -13.26 11.79 1.54
N CYS A 101 -13.42 10.61 0.98
CA CYS A 101 -12.40 9.56 1.06
C CYS A 101 -11.08 10.00 0.42
N ASN A 102 -11.12 10.63 -0.76
CA ASN A 102 -9.92 11.12 -1.45
C ASN A 102 -9.23 12.23 -0.66
N GLU A 103 -9.99 13.20 -0.13
CA GLU A 103 -9.46 14.26 0.75
C GLU A 103 -8.68 13.70 1.95
N LEU A 104 -9.10 12.55 2.46
CA LEU A 104 -8.43 11.87 3.57
C LEU A 104 -7.28 10.97 3.11
N LEU A 105 -7.40 10.28 1.98
CA LEU A 105 -6.42 9.30 1.53
C LEU A 105 -5.28 9.86 0.68
N ASP A 106 -5.41 11.06 0.13
CA ASP A 106 -4.37 11.68 -0.72
C ASP A 106 -3.17 12.21 0.11
N PRO A 107 -3.35 12.93 1.24
CA PRO A 107 -2.22 13.52 1.95
C PRO A 107 -1.27 12.52 2.65
N PRO A 108 -1.75 11.48 3.38
CA PRO A 108 -0.88 10.57 4.13
C PRO A 108 0.15 9.79 3.29
N PRO A 109 -0.18 9.24 2.11
CA PRO A 109 0.79 8.59 1.23
C PRO A 109 1.96 9.48 0.83
N ALA A 110 1.70 10.76 0.55
CA ALA A 110 2.76 11.71 0.19
C ALA A 110 3.74 11.91 1.37
N ALA A 111 3.21 12.04 2.59
CA ALA A 111 4.03 12.14 3.80
C ALA A 111 4.81 10.84 4.08
N ARG A 112 4.19 9.67 3.95
CA ARG A 112 4.86 8.36 4.06
C ARG A 112 5.99 8.24 3.04
N ARG A 113 5.76 8.57 1.77
CA ARG A 113 6.79 8.51 0.72
C ARG A 113 7.90 9.52 0.91
N ALA A 114 7.63 10.70 1.48
CA ALA A 114 8.68 11.62 1.89
C ALA A 114 9.57 11.00 2.99
N ALA A 115 8.97 10.35 3.99
CA ALA A 115 9.71 9.63 5.03
C ALA A 115 10.53 8.47 4.44
N TRP A 116 9.96 7.65 3.56
CA TRP A 116 10.67 6.56 2.87
C TRP A 116 11.90 7.04 2.10
N LYS A 117 11.78 8.16 1.37
CA LYS A 117 12.91 8.79 0.66
C LYS A 117 13.98 9.31 1.62
N SER A 118 13.63 9.66 2.86
CA SER A 118 14.63 10.03 3.88
C SER A 118 15.38 8.81 4.45
N PHE A 119 14.83 7.60 4.31
CA PHE A 119 15.47 6.37 4.76
C PHE A 119 16.36 5.76 3.68
N GLY A 120 16.28 6.19 2.43
CA GLY A 120 17.13 5.65 1.38
C GLY A 120 16.53 5.88 0.01
N LYS A 121 17.00 5.11 -0.99
CA LYS A 121 16.48 5.24 -2.35
C LYS A 121 15.23 4.37 -2.49
N LEU A 122 14.06 5.01 -2.54
CA LEU A 122 12.80 4.35 -2.87
C LEU A 122 12.91 3.66 -4.24
N ASP A 123 12.50 2.40 -4.32
CA ASP A 123 12.45 1.65 -5.58
C ASP A 123 11.13 1.95 -6.31
N GLU A 124 11.23 2.58 -7.48
CA GLU A 124 10.07 2.94 -8.32
C GLU A 124 9.69 1.84 -9.33
N LEU A 125 10.56 0.84 -9.52
CA LEU A 125 10.37 -0.25 -10.46
C LEU A 125 9.90 -1.54 -9.77
N ALA A 126 10.20 -1.68 -8.47
CA ALA A 126 9.72 -2.79 -7.66
C ALA A 126 8.19 -2.77 -7.61
N VAL A 127 7.58 -3.83 -8.15
CA VAL A 127 6.14 -4.03 -8.07
C VAL A 127 5.85 -4.82 -6.80
N ALA A 128 5.70 -4.09 -5.69
CA ALA A 128 5.29 -4.72 -4.44
C ALA A 128 3.79 -5.11 -4.49
N PRO A 129 3.37 -6.14 -3.73
CA PRO A 129 2.00 -6.67 -3.81
C PRO A 129 0.98 -5.64 -3.38
N ARG A 130 -0.15 -5.57 -4.08
CA ARG A 130 -1.22 -4.60 -3.79
C ARG A 130 -2.55 -5.31 -3.74
N ALA A 131 -3.33 -5.06 -2.70
CA ALA A 131 -4.64 -5.66 -2.53
C ALA A 131 -5.65 -4.67 -1.96
N ILE A 132 -6.91 -4.85 -2.33
CA ILE A 132 -8.02 -4.31 -1.55
C ILE A 132 -8.08 -5.13 -0.27
N CYS A 133 -8.02 -4.48 0.88
CA CYS A 133 -8.07 -5.13 2.19
C CYS A 133 -8.97 -4.31 3.11
N TYR A 134 -10.21 -4.74 3.30
CA TYR A 134 -11.25 -3.99 4.02
C TYR A 134 -10.95 -3.85 5.52
N GLU A 135 -10.08 -4.68 6.05
CA GLU A 135 -9.63 -4.65 7.43
C GLU A 135 -8.57 -3.57 7.68
N TRP A 136 -7.89 -3.08 6.63
CA TRP A 136 -6.98 -1.94 6.73
C TRP A 136 -7.76 -0.62 6.70
N PRO A 137 -7.29 0.44 7.40
CA PRO A 137 -8.06 1.66 7.59
C PRO A 137 -8.54 2.34 6.30
N GLY A 138 -7.67 2.37 5.28
CA GLY A 138 -7.94 2.93 3.95
C GLY A 138 -8.49 1.93 2.92
N HIS A 139 -8.88 0.73 3.35
CA HIS A 139 -9.29 -0.40 2.50
C HIS A 139 -8.25 -0.84 1.45
N ARG A 140 -6.97 -0.52 1.67
CA ARG A 140 -5.86 -0.89 0.79
C ARG A 140 -4.69 -1.43 1.60
N GLN A 141 -4.10 -2.50 1.09
CA GLN A 141 -2.83 -3.03 1.54
C GLN A 141 -1.81 -2.80 0.43
N ASP A 142 -0.76 -2.05 0.75
CA ASP A 142 0.34 -1.73 -0.16
C ASP A 142 1.66 -1.85 0.58
N TRP A 143 2.76 -1.88 -0.16
CA TRP A 143 4.11 -1.98 0.38
C TRP A 143 5.08 -1.15 -0.46
N ALA A 144 6.19 -0.73 0.16
CA ALA A 144 7.27 -0.07 -0.54
C ALA A 144 8.62 -0.75 -0.25
N ILE A 145 9.52 -0.65 -1.23
CA ILE A 145 10.90 -1.14 -1.13
C ILE A 145 11.84 0.06 -1.14
N ILE A 146 12.76 0.09 -0.20
CA ILE A 146 13.76 1.15 -0.07
C ILE A 146 15.15 0.49 -0.09
N HIS A 147 16.00 0.92 -1.02
CA HIS A 147 17.41 0.53 -1.06
C HIS A 147 18.17 1.26 0.03
N ARG A 148 18.88 0.48 0.85
CA ARG A 148 19.63 0.95 2.02
C ARG A 148 21.13 0.77 1.78
N GLU A 149 21.92 1.31 2.68
CA GLU A 149 23.38 1.14 2.66
C GLU A 149 23.78 -0.35 2.75
N ALA A 150 25.01 -0.66 2.34
CA ALA A 150 25.56 -2.01 2.35
C ALA A 150 24.75 -3.07 1.55
N GLY A 151 23.97 -2.65 0.55
CA GLY A 151 23.20 -3.55 -0.31
C GLY A 151 21.98 -4.17 0.37
N ARG A 152 21.49 -3.56 1.45
CA ARG A 152 20.28 -3.98 2.15
C ARG A 152 19.03 -3.41 1.50
N LEU A 153 17.91 -4.09 1.72
CA LEU A 153 16.58 -3.65 1.34
C LEU A 153 15.72 -3.49 2.58
N LEU A 154 14.93 -2.43 2.61
CA LEU A 154 13.93 -2.17 3.63
C LEU A 154 12.54 -2.27 2.99
N LEU A 155 11.78 -3.28 3.42
CA LEU A 155 10.38 -3.47 3.07
C LEU A 155 9.51 -2.80 4.13
N VAL A 156 8.58 -1.97 3.71
CA VAL A 156 7.69 -1.23 4.62
C VAL A 156 6.23 -1.38 4.20
N SER A 157 5.32 -1.37 5.17
CA SER A 157 3.89 -1.30 4.88
C SER A 157 3.49 0.11 4.43
N GLU A 158 2.47 0.16 3.56
CA GLU A 158 1.86 1.38 3.08
C GLU A 158 0.34 1.29 3.28
N GLY A 159 -0.18 1.79 4.40
CA GLY A 159 -1.61 1.93 4.61
C GLY A 159 -2.14 1.57 6.00
N LEU A 160 -1.31 1.00 6.89
CA LEU A 160 -1.72 0.78 8.29
C LEU A 160 -1.98 2.12 8.99
N SER A 161 -1.31 3.18 8.57
CA SER A 161 -1.51 4.53 9.10
C SER A 161 -2.48 5.39 8.29
N ASP A 162 -3.21 4.82 7.33
CA ASP A 162 -4.23 5.59 6.58
C ASP A 162 -5.42 5.95 7.48
N PRO A 163 -6.14 7.05 7.22
CA PRO A 163 -7.38 7.34 7.92
C PRO A 163 -8.42 6.23 7.74
N PHE A 164 -9.28 6.04 8.75
CA PHE A 164 -10.43 5.15 8.63
C PHE A 164 -11.48 5.79 7.71
N ILE A 165 -11.53 5.36 6.45
CA ILE A 165 -12.53 5.87 5.49
C ILE A 165 -13.97 5.44 5.81
N SER A 166 -14.14 4.51 6.75
CA SER A 166 -15.44 4.18 7.34
C SER A 166 -15.95 5.25 8.31
N ARG A 167 -15.07 6.10 8.85
CA ARG A 167 -15.42 7.19 9.79
C ARG A 167 -15.44 8.57 9.12
N LEU A 168 -14.74 8.74 8.00
CA LEU A 168 -14.67 9.99 7.23
C LEU A 168 -14.11 11.19 8.02
N GLU A 169 -13.27 10.90 9.00
CA GLU A 169 -12.58 11.87 9.84
C GLU A 169 -11.07 11.74 9.68
N PRO A 170 -10.30 12.84 9.80
CA PRO A 170 -8.84 12.79 9.89
C PRO A 170 -8.37 11.88 11.03
N SER A 171 -7.50 10.92 10.73
CA SER A 171 -6.83 10.11 11.74
C SER A 171 -5.53 9.53 11.19
N VAL A 172 -4.67 9.04 12.08
CA VAL A 172 -3.45 8.28 11.74
C VAL A 172 -3.72 6.78 11.56
N GLY A 173 -4.97 6.37 11.33
CA GLY A 173 -5.33 4.95 11.23
C GLY A 173 -4.99 4.17 12.48
N PHE A 174 -4.17 3.12 12.32
CA PHE A 174 -3.61 2.35 13.42
C PHE A 174 -2.40 3.00 14.11
N GLY A 175 -1.98 4.19 13.68
CA GLY A 175 -0.89 4.95 14.30
C GLY A 175 0.50 4.40 14.03
N LEU A 176 0.64 3.38 13.18
CA LEU A 176 1.90 2.72 12.90
C LEU A 176 2.09 2.32 11.43
N GLU A 177 3.34 2.15 11.03
CA GLU A 177 3.76 1.39 9.84
C GLU A 177 4.86 0.40 10.23
N LEU A 178 4.93 -0.73 9.53
CA LEU A 178 5.90 -1.79 9.76
C LEU A 178 7.13 -1.64 8.87
N ALA A 179 8.30 -2.03 9.38
CA ALA A 179 9.57 -1.95 8.68
C ALA A 179 10.43 -3.20 8.90
N LEU A 180 10.74 -3.94 7.83
CA LEU A 180 11.65 -5.08 7.86
C LEU A 180 12.84 -4.81 6.94
N GLU A 181 14.04 -4.67 7.52
CA GLU A 181 15.29 -4.53 6.77
C GLU A 181 15.99 -5.88 6.67
N THR A 182 16.47 -6.24 5.48
CA THR A 182 17.12 -7.53 5.18
C THR A 182 18.13 -7.38 4.03
N GLU A 183 18.82 -8.45 3.68
CA GLU A 183 19.72 -8.48 2.53
C GLU A 183 18.95 -8.68 1.22
N GLN A 184 19.48 -8.13 0.12
CA GLN A 184 18.87 -8.29 -1.20
C GLN A 184 18.71 -9.76 -1.62
N THR A 185 19.60 -10.64 -1.16
CA THR A 185 19.54 -12.09 -1.40
C THR A 185 18.33 -12.77 -0.75
N GLU A 186 17.78 -12.19 0.31
CA GLU A 186 16.61 -12.72 1.02
C GLU A 186 15.29 -12.11 0.53
N LEU A 187 15.35 -10.97 -0.19
CA LEU A 187 14.22 -10.26 -0.77
C LEU A 187 14.43 -10.02 -2.29
N PRO A 188 14.24 -11.05 -3.13
CA PRO A 188 14.33 -10.92 -4.59
C PRO A 188 13.23 -10.01 -5.13
N LEU A 189 13.61 -8.92 -5.81
CA LEU A 189 12.68 -7.89 -6.30
C LEU A 189 11.74 -8.38 -7.42
N ASP A 190 12.11 -9.45 -8.12
CA ASP A 190 11.32 -10.12 -9.15
C ASP A 190 10.39 -11.22 -8.59
N ALA A 191 10.48 -11.54 -7.29
CA ALA A 191 9.71 -12.59 -6.63
C ALA A 191 9.32 -12.23 -5.18
N ILE A 192 8.96 -10.95 -4.93
CA ILE A 192 8.69 -10.41 -3.59
C ILE A 192 7.64 -11.24 -2.84
N GLU A 193 6.51 -11.60 -3.47
CA GLU A 193 5.40 -12.35 -2.84
C GLU A 193 5.81 -13.70 -2.26
N GLY A 194 6.79 -14.36 -2.90
CA GLY A 194 7.30 -15.66 -2.45
C GLY A 194 8.43 -15.56 -1.44
N SER A 195 8.95 -14.36 -1.20
CA SER A 195 10.08 -14.14 -0.29
C SER A 195 9.62 -14.20 1.17
N TRP A 196 10.43 -14.83 2.02
CA TRP A 196 10.11 -14.93 3.44
C TRP A 196 9.99 -13.57 4.15
N PRO A 197 10.76 -12.51 3.81
CA PRO A 197 10.61 -11.20 4.46
C PRO A 197 9.21 -10.61 4.21
N TYR A 198 8.72 -10.70 2.97
CA TYR A 198 7.36 -10.28 2.63
C TYR A 198 6.31 -11.09 3.38
N ILE A 199 6.40 -12.42 3.33
CA ILE A 199 5.45 -13.31 4.00
C ILE A 199 5.42 -13.03 5.51
N LEU A 200 6.58 -12.74 6.11
CA LEU A 200 6.68 -12.47 7.55
C LEU A 200 5.98 -11.14 7.88
N LEU A 201 6.31 -10.09 7.13
CA LEU A 201 5.75 -8.76 7.36
C LEU A 201 4.24 -8.74 7.13
N GLU A 202 3.75 -9.44 6.10
CA GLU A 202 2.33 -9.59 5.80
C GLU A 202 1.58 -10.29 6.95
N ARG A 203 2.17 -11.32 7.54
CA ARG A 203 1.59 -12.02 8.70
C ARG A 203 1.58 -11.16 9.96
N VAL A 204 2.67 -10.45 10.23
CA VAL A 204 2.72 -9.51 11.35
C VAL A 204 1.63 -8.45 11.18
N ALA A 205 1.47 -7.88 9.98
CA ALA A 205 0.40 -6.93 9.70
C ALA A 205 -0.99 -7.52 9.96
N LYS A 206 -1.26 -8.76 9.53
CA LYS A 206 -2.52 -9.46 9.81
C LYS A 206 -2.80 -9.59 11.31
N GLU A 207 -1.79 -9.90 12.12
CA GLU A 207 -1.96 -9.97 13.58
C GLU A 207 -2.30 -8.60 14.19
N LEU A 208 -1.63 -7.53 13.76
CA LEU A 208 -1.92 -6.17 14.24
C LEU A 208 -3.30 -5.66 13.82
N VAL A 209 -3.75 -6.05 12.64
CA VAL A 209 -5.09 -5.70 12.13
C VAL A 209 -6.16 -6.46 12.93
N ALA A 210 -5.97 -7.77 13.13
CA ALA A 210 -6.94 -8.64 13.78
C ALA A 210 -7.06 -8.41 15.29
N GLN A 211 -5.98 -8.00 15.96
CA GLN A 211 -5.90 -7.98 17.43
C GLN A 211 -5.51 -6.59 17.96
N GLU A 212 -6.49 -5.86 18.49
CA GLU A 212 -6.29 -4.52 19.05
C GLU A 212 -5.26 -4.47 20.18
N ASN A 213 -5.30 -5.42 21.10
CA ASN A 213 -4.33 -5.53 22.19
C ASN A 213 -2.88 -5.77 21.70
N VAL A 214 -2.70 -6.45 20.57
CA VAL A 214 -1.37 -6.65 19.97
C VAL A 214 -0.90 -5.34 19.35
N ARG A 215 -1.78 -4.64 18.64
CA ARG A 215 -1.52 -3.32 18.05
C ARG A 215 -1.14 -2.27 19.11
N GLU A 216 -1.92 -2.13 20.17
CA GLU A 216 -1.62 -1.19 21.26
C GLU A 216 -0.25 -1.46 21.89
N ARG A 217 0.11 -2.74 22.07
CA ARG A 217 1.44 -3.12 22.60
C ARG A 217 2.57 -2.82 21.62
N ALA A 218 2.36 -3.05 20.33
CA ALA A 218 3.32 -2.70 19.28
C ALA A 218 3.52 -1.16 19.20
N GLU A 219 2.44 -0.39 19.41
CA GLU A 219 2.47 1.06 19.48
C GLU A 219 3.09 1.59 20.78
N ALA A 220 3.07 0.80 21.87
CA ALA A 220 3.62 1.19 23.17
C ALA A 220 5.13 0.92 23.31
N GLY A 221 5.66 -0.19 22.77
CA GLY A 221 7.07 -0.53 22.99
C GLY A 221 7.57 -1.76 22.25
N LEU A 222 8.47 -2.50 22.89
CA LEU A 222 8.95 -3.80 22.42
C LEU A 222 7.85 -4.85 22.57
N LEU A 223 7.67 -5.67 21.54
CA LEU A 223 6.69 -6.75 21.56
C LEU A 223 7.25 -7.99 20.86
N ALA A 224 7.26 -9.12 21.57
CA ALA A 224 7.46 -10.42 20.94
C ALA A 224 6.13 -11.02 20.51
N LEU A 225 6.12 -11.61 19.31
CA LEU A 225 4.95 -12.27 18.73
C LEU A 225 5.40 -13.50 17.95
N GLU A 226 4.51 -14.47 17.81
CA GLU A 226 4.73 -15.67 17.00
C GLU A 226 3.72 -15.73 15.86
N VAL A 227 4.20 -15.94 14.63
CA VAL A 227 3.35 -16.17 13.45
C VAL A 227 3.49 -17.61 12.93
N ALA A 228 2.58 -18.01 12.04
CA ALA A 228 2.69 -19.28 11.32
C ALA A 228 4.00 -19.38 10.53
N ALA A 229 4.58 -20.58 10.42
CA ALA A 229 5.87 -20.82 9.77
C ALA A 229 5.81 -21.18 8.27
N THR A 230 4.63 -21.35 7.67
CA THR A 230 4.51 -21.78 6.27
C THR A 230 5.27 -20.85 5.32
N GLY A 231 6.16 -21.35 4.47
CA GLY A 231 6.97 -20.50 3.57
C GLY A 231 8.12 -19.74 4.25
N MET A 232 8.45 -20.08 5.50
CA MET A 232 9.62 -19.53 6.21
C MET A 232 10.84 -20.46 6.06
N PRO A 233 12.07 -19.92 6.07
CA PRO A 233 13.29 -20.71 6.14
C PRO A 233 13.32 -21.59 7.38
N ALA A 234 13.72 -22.85 7.23
CA ALA A 234 13.77 -23.82 8.34
C ALA A 234 14.62 -23.33 9.53
N THR A 235 15.60 -22.46 9.28
CA THR A 235 16.44 -21.85 10.32
C THR A 235 15.70 -20.89 11.25
N LEU A 236 14.55 -20.35 10.81
CA LEU A 236 13.69 -19.46 11.61
C LEU A 236 12.56 -20.21 12.32
N VAL A 237 12.29 -21.47 11.95
CA VAL A 237 11.12 -22.23 12.42
C VAL A 237 11.44 -22.90 13.75
N SER A 238 10.62 -22.61 14.77
CA SER A 238 10.69 -23.24 16.09
C SER A 238 10.28 -24.71 16.04
N THR A 239 10.55 -25.44 17.12
CA THR A 239 10.09 -26.83 17.30
C THR A 239 8.56 -26.96 17.29
N GLU A 240 7.84 -25.87 17.57
CA GLU A 240 6.37 -25.80 17.54
C GLU A 240 5.83 -25.41 16.17
N GLY A 241 6.68 -25.26 15.15
CA GLY A 241 6.24 -24.86 13.81
C GLY A 241 5.81 -23.39 13.72
N ARG A 242 6.42 -22.51 14.54
CA ARG A 242 6.16 -21.07 14.58
C ARG A 242 7.41 -20.28 14.22
N VAL A 243 7.24 -19.01 13.85
CA VAL A 243 8.35 -18.05 13.72
C VAL A 243 8.16 -16.93 14.72
N GLY A 244 9.18 -16.68 15.52
CA GLY A 244 9.22 -15.59 16.47
C GLY A 244 9.65 -14.28 15.81
N VAL A 245 9.00 -13.18 16.19
CA VAL A 245 9.40 -11.83 15.81
C VAL A 245 9.50 -10.94 17.04
N LEU A 246 10.43 -10.00 16.99
CA LEU A 246 10.55 -8.90 17.95
C LEU A 246 10.25 -7.59 17.22
N LEU A 247 9.20 -6.90 17.68
CA LEU A 247 8.70 -5.65 17.12
C LEU A 247 9.23 -4.46 17.93
N GLY A 248 9.46 -3.34 17.25
CA GLY A 248 9.71 -2.05 17.89
C GLY A 248 11.11 -1.88 18.47
N LEU A 249 12.11 -2.59 17.95
CA LEU A 249 13.52 -2.36 18.26
C LEU A 249 13.95 -0.97 17.82
N GLU A 250 14.66 -0.27 18.71
CA GLU A 250 15.21 1.03 18.36
C GLU A 250 16.38 0.85 17.38
N SER A 251 16.40 1.69 16.34
CA SER A 251 17.40 1.65 15.27
C SER A 251 18.23 2.93 15.31
N GLY A 252 19.55 2.80 15.14
CA GLY A 252 20.41 3.96 14.93
C GLY A 252 20.23 4.63 13.55
N THR A 253 19.50 3.99 12.63
CA THR A 253 19.41 4.40 11.22
C THR A 253 17.98 4.60 10.71
N LEU A 254 16.98 4.42 11.57
CA LEU A 254 15.56 4.66 11.29
C LEU A 254 14.95 5.45 12.45
N PRO A 255 14.07 6.43 12.18
CA PRO A 255 13.41 7.15 13.24
C PRO A 255 12.34 6.28 13.90
N LYS A 256 12.01 6.59 15.16
CA LYS A 256 10.91 5.93 15.89
C LYS A 256 9.53 6.38 15.40
N HIS A 257 9.42 7.65 14.97
CA HIS A 257 8.19 8.23 14.45
C HIS A 257 8.51 9.11 13.24
N PHE A 258 7.53 9.29 12.37
CA PHE A 258 7.56 10.27 11.31
C PHE A 258 6.22 11.03 11.24
N PRO A 259 6.23 12.31 10.85
CA PRO A 259 5.01 13.12 10.84
C PRO A 259 4.15 12.81 9.61
N THR A 260 2.84 12.88 9.79
CA THR A 260 1.84 12.93 8.71
C THR A 260 0.88 14.10 8.94
N PRO A 261 0.07 14.49 7.93
CA PRO A 261 -0.88 15.59 8.07
C PRO A 261 -1.91 15.43 9.21
N PHE A 262 -2.12 14.20 9.70
CA PHE A 262 -3.11 13.89 10.74
C PHE A 262 -2.51 13.47 12.08
N GLY A 263 -1.17 13.49 12.20
CA GLY A 263 -0.45 13.14 13.42
C GLY A 263 0.85 12.38 13.15
N ASP A 264 1.60 12.13 14.21
CA ASP A 264 2.81 11.30 14.13
C ASP A 264 2.43 9.82 14.01
N VAL A 265 3.18 9.11 13.17
CA VAL A 265 3.04 7.68 12.95
C VAL A 265 4.29 6.98 13.47
N ARG A 266 4.11 5.93 14.26
CA ARG A 266 5.20 5.12 14.78
C ARG A 266 5.74 4.18 13.70
N LEU A 267 7.05 4.18 13.48
CA LEU A 267 7.70 3.17 12.66
C LEU A 267 8.07 1.97 13.54
N VAL A 268 7.40 0.84 13.32
CA VAL A 268 7.61 -0.39 14.09
C VAL A 268 8.51 -1.32 13.29
N THR A 269 9.77 -1.42 13.70
CA THR A 269 10.70 -2.38 13.09
C THR A 269 10.27 -3.81 13.38
N VAL A 270 10.47 -4.73 12.43
CA VAL A 270 10.16 -6.15 12.55
C VAL A 270 11.45 -6.95 12.43
N LYS A 271 11.84 -7.63 13.51
CA LYS A 271 13.02 -8.49 13.53
C LYS A 271 12.65 -9.96 13.68
N ALA A 272 13.06 -10.79 12.73
CA ALA A 272 12.96 -12.24 12.86
C ALA A 272 13.91 -12.79 13.94
N LEU A 273 13.37 -13.61 14.83
CA LEU A 273 14.12 -14.30 15.88
C LEU A 273 14.50 -15.71 15.43
N LEU A 274 15.72 -16.12 15.78
CA LEU A 274 16.08 -17.54 15.70
C LEU A 274 15.35 -18.33 16.80
N PRO A 275 15.12 -19.64 16.64
CA PRO A 275 14.42 -20.45 17.65
C PRO A 275 14.97 -20.31 19.07
N ALA A 276 16.29 -20.26 19.24
CA ALA A 276 16.94 -20.08 20.54
C ALA A 276 16.64 -18.70 21.17
N GLU A 277 16.50 -17.65 20.36
CA GLU A 277 16.18 -16.30 20.81
C GLU A 277 14.70 -16.16 21.17
N LEU A 278 13.82 -16.80 20.38
CA LEU A 278 12.40 -16.92 20.74
C LEU A 278 12.26 -17.66 22.08
N GLU A 279 12.91 -18.80 22.23
CA GLU A 279 12.90 -19.56 23.48
C GLU A 279 13.44 -18.73 24.67
N TYR A 280 14.48 -17.93 24.44
CA TYR A 280 15.03 -17.02 25.45
C TYR A 280 14.01 -15.97 25.90
N VAL A 281 13.27 -15.38 24.96
CA VAL A 281 12.19 -14.42 25.26
C VAL A 281 11.03 -15.08 25.97
N LEU A 282 10.57 -16.24 25.51
CA LEU A 282 9.45 -16.95 26.12
C LEU A 282 9.75 -17.34 27.58
N LYS A 283 11.00 -17.70 27.90
CA LYS A 283 11.41 -18.03 29.27
C LYS A 283 11.54 -16.82 30.20
N ARG A 284 11.89 -15.64 29.67
CA ARG A 284 12.27 -14.46 30.48
C ARG A 284 11.31 -13.28 30.36
N GLY A 285 10.33 -13.35 29.46
CA GLY A 285 9.38 -12.27 29.22
C GLY A 285 10.06 -10.96 28.85
N THR A 286 9.64 -9.87 29.48
CA THR A 286 10.14 -8.50 29.21
C THR A 286 11.65 -8.36 29.38
N GLU A 287 12.23 -8.93 30.44
CA GLU A 287 13.70 -8.90 30.63
C GLU A 287 14.45 -9.61 29.50
N GLY A 288 13.84 -10.64 28.92
CA GLY A 288 14.36 -11.35 27.76
C GLY A 288 14.37 -10.48 26.52
N MET A 289 13.28 -9.76 26.26
CA MET A 289 13.16 -8.82 25.13
C MET A 289 14.16 -7.67 25.24
N ASP A 290 14.27 -7.05 26.42
CA ASP A 290 15.21 -5.95 26.66
C ASP A 290 16.66 -6.40 26.48
N GLU A 291 16.99 -7.61 26.95
CA GLU A 291 18.33 -8.15 26.77
C GLU A 291 18.63 -8.49 25.30
N LEU A 292 17.69 -9.09 24.57
CA LEU A 292 17.86 -9.29 23.13
C LEU A 292 18.08 -7.97 22.39
N ALA A 293 17.27 -6.95 22.69
CA ALA A 293 17.41 -5.62 22.11
C ALA A 293 18.81 -5.05 22.33
N ARG A 294 19.33 -5.14 23.57
CA ARG A 294 20.71 -4.72 23.89
C ARG A 294 21.77 -5.51 23.13
N ARG A 295 21.57 -6.81 22.91
CA ARG A 295 22.56 -7.64 22.20
C ARG A 295 22.57 -7.37 20.71
N PHE A 296 21.41 -7.18 20.08
CA PHE A 296 21.33 -6.77 18.67
C PHE A 296 21.93 -5.38 18.44
N ALA A 297 21.73 -4.45 19.38
CA ALA A 297 22.41 -3.15 19.36
C ALA A 297 23.94 -3.27 19.34
N LYS A 298 24.50 -4.19 20.13
CA LYS A 298 25.96 -4.39 20.18
C LYS A 298 26.55 -4.99 18.90
N THR A 299 25.77 -5.73 18.12
CA THR A 299 26.23 -6.31 16.86
C THR A 299 26.11 -5.34 15.67
N GLY A 300 25.47 -4.18 15.85
CA GLY A 300 25.15 -3.26 14.75
C GLY A 300 24.10 -3.82 13.78
N GLU A 301 23.29 -4.76 14.25
CA GLU A 301 22.25 -5.44 13.49
C GLU A 301 20.91 -5.30 14.21
N GLU A 302 20.57 -4.08 14.64
CA GLU A 302 19.49 -3.84 15.59
C GLU A 302 18.18 -4.40 15.07
N HIS A 303 17.71 -3.91 13.93
CA HIS A 303 16.46 -4.32 13.30
C HIS A 303 16.65 -5.19 12.05
N VAL A 304 17.88 -5.38 11.58
CA VAL A 304 18.17 -6.15 10.37
C VAL A 304 17.85 -7.63 10.61
N SER A 305 17.04 -8.22 9.73
CA SER A 305 16.65 -9.62 9.80
C SER A 305 17.42 -10.45 8.78
N ARG A 306 17.94 -11.59 9.25
CA ARG A 306 18.59 -12.61 8.43
C ARG A 306 18.12 -14.00 8.84
N ALA A 307 17.87 -14.85 7.85
CA ALA A 307 17.50 -16.24 8.09
C ALA A 307 18.69 -17.08 8.55
N SER A 308 19.92 -16.73 8.12
CA SER A 308 21.14 -17.42 8.51
C SER A 308 22.09 -16.46 9.21
N ARG A 309 22.19 -16.61 10.55
CA ARG A 309 23.12 -15.87 11.41
C ARG A 309 23.35 -16.66 12.70
N GLN A 310 24.32 -16.24 13.50
CA GLN A 310 24.46 -16.75 14.86
C GLN A 310 23.41 -16.12 15.77
N ALA A 311 22.86 -16.91 16.70
CA ALA A 311 22.00 -16.39 17.76
C ALA A 311 22.81 -15.49 18.69
N VAL A 312 22.18 -14.44 19.21
CA VAL A 312 22.83 -13.55 20.19
C VAL A 312 22.73 -14.05 21.63
N VAL A 313 22.11 -15.23 21.86
CA VAL A 313 21.89 -15.83 23.18
C VAL A 313 22.70 -17.08 23.44
#